data_AF-A0A496AJL2-F1
#
_entry.id   AF-A0A496AJL2-F1
#
_cell.length_a   1.000
_cell.length_b   1.000
_cell.length_c   1.000
_cell.angle_alpha   90.00
_cell.angle_beta   90.00
_cell.angle_gamma   90.00
#
_symmetry.space_group_name_H-M   'P 1'
#
loop_
_entity.id
_entity.type
_entity.pdbx_description
1 polymer ?
#
loop_
_entity_poly.entity_id
_entity_poly.type
_entity_poly.pdbx_seq_one_letter_code
_entity_poly.pdbx_strand_id
1 'polypeptide(L)'
;MANENEVNENQAENNDKNPKSGIVFNVQQVQSIDISHGFNHVKTENGWHIHILEAGKVSINFITSMRKTETTVMPGDYIERDGDDIMLYKHQSEDTYRQQRSPSSLTRSRDELLASETAIKPVEIQSQ
;
A
#
# COMPACT_ATOMS: atom_id res chain seq x y z
N MET A 1 -26.06 -44.58 -6.27
CA MET A 1 -26.12 -43.55 -5.23
C MET A 1 -24.96 -42.60 -5.52
N ALA A 2 -25.26 -41.50 -6.18
CA ALA A 2 -24.30 -40.45 -6.48
C ALA A 2 -24.08 -39.64 -5.20
N ASN A 3 -22.82 -39.43 -4.81
CA ASN A 3 -22.48 -38.45 -3.80
C ASN A 3 -21.59 -37.41 -4.49
N GLU A 4 -22.29 -36.49 -5.13
CA GLU A 4 -21.77 -35.22 -5.63
C GLU A 4 -21.51 -34.33 -4.41
N ASN A 5 -20.24 -34.09 -4.10
CA ASN A 5 -19.79 -32.91 -3.36
C ASN A 5 -18.28 -32.75 -3.58
N GLU A 6 -17.89 -32.77 -4.85
CA GLU A 6 -16.72 -31.99 -5.29
C GLU A 6 -17.18 -30.53 -5.33
N VAL A 7 -17.03 -29.82 -4.20
CA VAL A 7 -17.08 -28.36 -4.21
C VAL A 7 -15.78 -27.89 -4.86
N ASN A 8 -15.81 -27.93 -6.18
CA ASN A 8 -14.87 -27.32 -7.09
C ASN A 8 -15.06 -25.80 -7.01
N GLU A 9 -14.54 -25.16 -5.96
CA GLU A 9 -14.39 -23.70 -5.91
C GLU A 9 -13.06 -23.28 -6.58
N ASN A 10 -12.85 -23.75 -7.81
CA ASN A 10 -11.97 -23.08 -8.77
C ASN A 10 -12.69 -21.82 -9.32
N GLN A 11 -13.02 -20.87 -8.45
CA GLN A 11 -13.55 -19.55 -8.82
C GLN A 11 -12.64 -18.40 -8.36
N ALA A 12 -11.34 -18.54 -8.62
CA ALA A 12 -10.42 -17.40 -8.66
C ALA A 12 -9.87 -17.17 -10.08
N GLU A 13 -10.56 -17.70 -11.11
CA GLU A 13 -10.25 -17.40 -12.50
C GLU A 13 -10.73 -15.99 -12.86
N ASN A 14 -9.77 -15.14 -13.22
CA ASN A 14 -9.96 -13.90 -14.00
C ASN A 14 -10.72 -12.74 -13.33
N ASN A 15 -10.24 -12.29 -12.17
CA ASN A 15 -10.35 -10.85 -11.90
C ASN A 15 -9.34 -10.14 -12.81
N ASP A 16 -9.86 -9.39 -13.77
CA ASP A 16 -9.20 -8.53 -14.75
C ASP A 16 -7.82 -8.03 -14.26
N LYS A 17 -6.76 -8.78 -14.62
CA LYS A 17 -5.37 -8.54 -14.20
C LYS A 17 -4.75 -7.41 -15.01
N ASN A 18 -5.39 -6.23 -15.01
CA ASN A 18 -4.83 -5.05 -15.63
C ASN A 18 -4.34 -4.08 -14.54
N PRO A 19 -3.20 -4.39 -13.88
CA PRO A 19 -2.67 -3.51 -12.85
C PRO A 19 -2.29 -2.16 -13.45
N LYS A 20 -2.70 -1.08 -12.78
CA LYS A 20 -2.40 0.28 -13.23
C LYS A 20 -1.00 0.73 -12.86
N SER A 21 -0.43 0.17 -11.80
CA SER A 21 0.97 0.36 -11.41
C SER A 21 1.48 -0.79 -10.55
N GLY A 22 2.81 -0.86 -10.35
CA GLY A 22 3.40 -1.87 -9.50
C GLY A 22 4.74 -1.46 -8.89
N ILE A 23 5.14 -2.17 -7.83
CA ILE A 23 6.43 -2.02 -7.14
C ILE A 23 7.10 -3.38 -7.12
N VAL A 24 8.39 -3.43 -7.44
CA VAL A 24 9.19 -4.67 -7.46
C VAL A 24 10.21 -4.65 -6.34
N PHE A 25 10.34 -5.76 -5.64
CA PHE A 25 11.33 -6.02 -4.61
C PHE A 25 12.07 -7.32 -4.92
N ASN A 26 13.37 -7.35 -4.71
CA ASN A 26 14.12 -8.60 -4.81
C ASN A 26 13.92 -9.43 -3.53
N VAL A 27 13.53 -10.70 -3.67
CA VAL A 27 13.26 -11.64 -2.55
C VAL A 27 14.44 -11.74 -1.61
N GLN A 28 15.68 -11.77 -2.12
CA GLN A 28 16.89 -11.95 -1.32
C GLN A 28 17.16 -10.75 -0.40
N GLN A 29 16.47 -9.63 -0.61
CA GLN A 29 16.57 -8.44 0.24
C GLN A 29 15.42 -8.36 1.26
N VAL A 30 14.34 -9.13 1.08
CA VAL A 30 13.13 -9.05 1.91
C VAL A 30 13.20 -10.04 3.07
N GLN A 31 13.04 -9.54 4.29
CA GLN A 31 12.99 -10.34 5.52
C GLN A 31 11.57 -10.81 5.82
N SER A 32 10.60 -9.90 5.76
CA SER A 32 9.19 -10.20 6.01
C SER A 32 8.28 -9.22 5.28
N ILE A 33 7.04 -9.66 5.09
CA ILE A 33 5.94 -8.86 4.56
C ILE A 33 4.83 -8.91 5.60
N ASP A 34 4.49 -7.75 6.16
CA ASP A 34 3.40 -7.60 7.11
C ASP A 34 2.20 -6.96 6.39
N ILE A 35 1.04 -7.61 6.45
CA ILE A 35 -0.20 -7.14 5.83
C ILE A 35 -1.22 -6.91 6.94
N SER A 36 -1.72 -5.67 7.03
CA SER A 36 -2.48 -5.24 8.21
C SER A 36 -3.89 -5.82 8.30
N HIS A 37 -4.63 -5.99 7.21
CA HIS A 37 -6.02 -6.43 7.23
C HIS A 37 -6.41 -7.24 5.99
N GLY A 38 -7.43 -8.10 6.14
CA GLY A 38 -8.14 -8.86 5.10
C GLY A 38 -7.35 -9.23 3.85
N PHE A 39 -6.76 -10.42 3.83
CA PHE A 39 -6.10 -10.96 2.62
C PHE A 39 -6.35 -12.46 2.47
N ASN A 40 -6.32 -12.93 1.22
CA ASN A 40 -6.26 -14.34 0.89
C ASN A 40 -4.89 -14.65 0.29
N HIS A 41 -4.36 -15.86 0.54
CA HIS A 41 -3.16 -16.33 -0.13
C HIS A 41 -3.43 -17.61 -0.91
N VAL A 42 -2.75 -17.77 -2.03
CA VAL A 42 -2.79 -18.97 -2.88
C VAL A 42 -1.35 -19.33 -3.23
N LYS A 43 -0.98 -20.61 -3.04
CA LYS A 43 0.33 -21.11 -3.47
C LYS A 43 0.28 -21.39 -4.97
N THR A 44 1.31 -20.96 -5.69
CA THR A 44 1.46 -21.21 -7.12
C THR A 44 2.62 -22.17 -7.37
N GLU A 45 2.81 -22.62 -8.61
CA GLU A 45 3.95 -23.49 -8.97
C GLU A 45 5.30 -22.83 -8.67
N ASN A 46 5.41 -21.51 -8.90
CA ASN A 46 6.66 -20.76 -8.77
C ASN A 46 6.76 -19.90 -7.49
N GLY A 47 5.75 -19.93 -6.62
CA GLY A 47 5.72 -19.09 -5.43
C GLY A 47 4.35 -19.01 -4.80
N TRP A 48 3.84 -17.79 -4.68
CA TRP A 48 2.54 -17.51 -4.08
C TRP A 48 1.95 -16.20 -4.57
N HIS A 49 0.63 -16.11 -4.54
CA HIS A 49 -0.15 -14.89 -4.77
C HIS A 49 -0.91 -14.54 -3.50
N ILE A 50 -0.95 -13.26 -3.16
CA ILE A 50 -1.76 -12.71 -2.08
C ILE A 50 -2.72 -11.69 -2.67
N HIS A 51 -4.02 -11.90 -2.47
CA HIS A 51 -5.07 -10.97 -2.86
C HIS A 51 -5.49 -10.13 -1.66
N ILE A 52 -5.47 -8.81 -1.84
CA ILE A 52 -5.93 -7.85 -0.83
C ILE A 52 -7.45 -7.73 -0.92
N LEU A 53 -8.12 -8.01 0.19
CA LEU A 53 -9.58 -7.96 0.29
C LEU A 53 -10.06 -6.66 0.94
N GLU A 54 -9.23 -6.07 1.80
CA GLU A 54 -9.56 -4.86 2.56
C GLU A 54 -8.50 -3.77 2.38
N ALA A 55 -8.92 -2.50 2.44
CA ALA A 55 -7.99 -1.39 2.40
C ALA A 55 -7.09 -1.40 3.64
N GLY A 56 -5.81 -1.12 3.45
CA GLY A 56 -4.86 -1.16 4.54
C GLY A 56 -3.46 -0.77 4.14
N LYS A 57 -2.50 -1.27 4.92
CA LYS A 57 -1.07 -1.05 4.72
C LYS A 57 -0.34 -2.38 4.60
N VAL A 58 0.61 -2.42 3.69
CA VAL A 58 1.62 -3.47 3.56
C VAL A 58 2.97 -2.88 3.94
N SER A 59 3.71 -3.60 4.78
CA SER A 59 5.04 -3.24 5.23
C SER A 59 6.04 -4.31 4.77
N ILE A 60 7.07 -3.90 4.05
CA ILE A 60 8.18 -4.75 3.59
C ILE A 60 9.39 -4.41 4.45
N ASN A 61 9.86 -5.39 5.23
CA ASN A 61 11.07 -5.25 6.05
C ASN A 61 12.25 -5.86 5.29
N PHE A 62 13.40 -5.18 5.29
CA PHE A 62 14.58 -5.61 4.54
C PHE A 62 15.61 -6.28 5.46
N ILE A 63 16.27 -7.34 4.96
CA ILE A 63 17.23 -8.14 5.75
C ILE A 63 18.44 -7.32 6.19
N THR A 64 18.97 -6.49 5.31
CA THR A 64 20.25 -5.80 5.49
C THR A 64 20.11 -4.37 6.01
N SER A 65 18.89 -3.94 6.33
CA SER A 65 18.62 -2.54 6.67
C SER A 65 17.63 -2.41 7.82
N MET A 66 17.84 -1.40 8.67
CA MET A 66 16.82 -0.91 9.62
C MET A 66 15.65 -0.20 8.91
N ARG A 67 15.65 -0.16 7.57
CA ARG A 67 14.60 0.45 6.76
C ARG A 67 13.47 -0.55 6.53
N LYS A 68 12.26 0.00 6.43
CA LYS A 68 11.08 -0.68 5.90
C LYS A 68 10.43 0.20 4.83
N THR A 69 9.81 -0.44 3.85
CA THR A 69 8.94 0.25 2.89
C THR A 69 7.50 0.00 3.31
N GLU A 70 6.71 1.07 3.43
CA GLU A 70 5.29 0.96 3.72
C GLU A 70 4.48 1.51 2.55
N THR A 71 3.41 0.82 2.18
CA THR A 71 2.55 1.22 1.08
C THR A 71 1.09 0.93 1.41
N THR A 72 0.24 1.89 1.07
CA THR A 72 -1.21 1.71 1.14
C THR A 72 -1.66 0.77 0.04
N VAL A 73 -2.49 -0.20 0.41
CA VAL A 73 -3.13 -1.16 -0.48
C VAL A 73 -4.65 -1.04 -0.39
N MET A 74 -5.33 -1.43 -1.46
CA MET A 74 -6.77 -1.37 -1.62
C MET A 74 -7.35 -2.74 -1.98
N PRO A 75 -8.66 -2.95 -1.77
CA PRO A 75 -9.33 -4.15 -2.28
C PRO A 75 -9.08 -4.31 -3.79
N GLY A 76 -8.67 -5.52 -4.18
CA GLY A 76 -8.31 -5.86 -5.56
C GLY A 76 -6.82 -5.70 -5.91
N ASP A 77 -6.02 -5.07 -5.04
CA ASP A 77 -4.56 -5.14 -5.15
C ASP A 77 -4.08 -6.57 -4.88
N TYR A 78 -2.91 -6.90 -5.41
CA TYR A 78 -2.32 -8.22 -5.17
C TYR A 78 -0.81 -8.16 -5.09
N ILE A 79 -0.24 -9.09 -4.32
CA ILE A 79 1.20 -9.30 -4.20
C ILE A 79 1.52 -10.67 -4.78
N GLU A 80 2.50 -10.73 -5.64
CA GLU A 80 2.95 -11.96 -6.28
C GLU A 80 4.43 -12.17 -5.97
N ARG A 81 4.79 -13.39 -5.60
CA ARG A 81 6.16 -13.86 -5.65
C ARG A 81 6.33 -14.78 -6.84
N ASP A 82 7.23 -14.40 -7.74
CA ASP A 82 7.67 -15.21 -8.88
C ASP A 82 9.18 -15.38 -8.81
N GLY A 83 9.63 -16.58 -8.41
CA GLY A 83 11.04 -16.88 -8.22
C GLY A 83 11.73 -15.97 -7.19
N ASP A 84 12.61 -15.10 -7.70
CA ASP A 84 13.46 -14.18 -6.94
C ASP A 84 12.89 -12.76 -6.84
N ASP A 85 11.72 -12.49 -7.42
CA ASP A 85 11.07 -11.19 -7.37
C ASP A 85 9.73 -11.24 -6.62
N ILE A 86 9.44 -10.15 -5.91
CA ILE A 86 8.16 -9.88 -5.26
C ILE A 86 7.59 -8.63 -5.89
N MET A 87 6.39 -8.74 -6.45
CA MET A 87 5.71 -7.69 -7.17
C MET A 87 4.42 -7.33 -6.43
N LEU A 88 4.30 -6.08 -6.00
CA LEU A 88 3.03 -5.53 -5.53
C LEU A 88 2.36 -4.80 -6.69
N TYR A 89 1.16 -5.24 -7.05
CA TYR A 89 0.36 -4.67 -8.11
C TYR A 89 -0.82 -3.88 -7.55
N LYS A 90 -1.01 -2.68 -8.10
CA LYS A 90 -2.08 -1.76 -7.74
C LYS A 90 -3.16 -1.74 -8.80
N HIS A 91 -4.39 -2.01 -8.40
CA HIS A 91 -5.53 -2.08 -9.31
C HIS A 91 -6.21 -0.72 -9.53
N GLN A 92 -6.20 0.15 -8.51
CA GLN A 92 -6.74 1.52 -8.59
C GLN A 92 -5.75 2.53 -9.21
N SER A 93 -6.22 3.72 -9.60
CA SER A 93 -5.33 4.78 -10.11
C SER A 93 -4.55 5.44 -8.97
N GLU A 94 -3.42 6.07 -9.27
CA GLU A 94 -2.61 6.77 -8.25
C GLU A 94 -3.42 7.81 -7.45
N ASP A 95 -4.32 8.54 -8.11
CA ASP A 95 -5.14 9.57 -7.47
C ASP A 95 -6.03 8.99 -6.36
N THR A 96 -6.56 7.78 -6.54
CA THR A 96 -7.35 7.08 -5.52
C THR A 96 -6.53 6.80 -4.27
N TYR A 97 -5.27 6.38 -4.41
CA TYR A 97 -4.39 6.17 -3.26
C TYR A 97 -4.00 7.48 -2.57
N ARG A 98 -3.84 8.57 -3.33
CA ARG A 98 -3.53 9.89 -2.77
C ARG A 98 -4.65 10.38 -1.86
N GLN A 99 -5.91 10.15 -2.23
CA GLN A 99 -7.08 10.54 -1.43
C GLN A 99 -7.19 9.78 -0.10
N GLN A 100 -6.58 8.60 0.00
CA GLN A 100 -6.58 7.81 1.24
C GLN A 100 -5.39 8.07 2.15
N ARG A 101 -4.39 8.83 1.70
CA ARG A 101 -3.41 9.39 2.62
C ARG A 101 -4.13 10.45 3.44
N SER A 102 -4.40 10.16 4.70
CA SER A 102 -4.87 11.18 5.64
C SER A 102 -3.91 12.37 5.56
N PRO A 103 -4.42 13.61 5.47
CA PRO A 103 -3.56 14.78 5.55
C PRO A 103 -2.75 14.68 6.84
N SER A 104 -1.43 14.85 6.72
CA SER A 104 -0.55 14.81 7.88
C SER A 104 -0.96 15.92 8.85
N SER A 105 -0.76 15.72 10.16
CA SER A 105 -0.91 16.80 11.13
C SER A 105 0.05 17.98 10.88
N LEU A 106 1.05 17.77 10.03
CA LEU A 106 1.98 18.81 9.56
C LEU A 106 1.52 19.50 8.27
N THR A 107 0.47 18.99 7.62
CA THR A 107 -0.10 19.60 6.42
C THR A 107 -0.97 20.78 6.84
N ARG A 108 -0.36 21.97 6.92
CA ARG A 108 -1.09 23.21 7.18
C ARG A 108 -2.04 23.52 6.03
N SER A 109 -3.27 23.87 6.37
CA SER A 109 -4.22 24.40 5.39
C SER A 109 -3.71 25.74 4.84
N ARG A 110 -4.16 26.13 3.63
CA ARG A 110 -3.79 27.41 3.02
C ARG A 110 -4.15 28.60 3.95
N ASP A 111 -5.26 28.49 4.65
CA ASP A 111 -5.71 29.52 5.60
C ASP A 111 -4.81 29.60 6.83
N GLU A 112 -4.27 28.47 7.33
CA GLU A 112 -3.26 28.46 8.40
C GLU A 112 -1.93 29.08 7.97
N LEU A 113 -1.52 28.88 6.71
CA LEU A 113 -0.31 29.51 6.17
C LEU A 113 -0.47 31.04 6.11
N LEU A 114 -1.61 31.52 5.62
CA LEU A 114 -1.92 32.96 5.53
C LEU A 114 -2.10 33.62 6.90
N ALA A 115 -2.62 32.89 7.89
CA ALA A 115 -2.73 33.38 9.27
C ALA A 115 -1.37 33.49 9.97
N SER A 116 -0.36 32.74 9.54
CA SER A 116 0.98 32.77 10.16
C SER A 116 1.88 33.91 9.66
N GLU A 117 1.62 34.46 8.47
CA GLU A 117 2.36 35.62 7.91
C GLU A 117 2.02 36.95 8.61
N THR A 118 0.86 37.06 9.24
CA THR A 118 0.39 38.31 9.87
C THR A 118 0.87 38.50 11.32
N ALA A 119 1.64 37.55 11.87
CA ALA A 119 2.13 37.59 13.25
C ALA A 119 3.47 38.35 13.44
N ILE A 120 4.02 38.99 12.40
CA ILE A 120 5.20 39.85 12.55
C ILE A 120 4.72 41.24 12.99
N LYS A 121 4.64 41.47 14.30
CA LYS A 121 4.39 42.82 14.84
C LYS A 121 5.60 43.71 14.53
N PRO A 122 5.41 44.94 14.01
CA PRO A 122 6.52 45.87 13.80
C PRO A 122 7.15 46.23 15.15
N VAL A 123 8.48 46.16 15.22
CA VAL A 123 9.27 46.63 16.36
C VAL A 123 9.13 48.15 16.43
N GLU A 124 8.46 48.68 17.46
CA GLU A 124 8.49 50.11 17.76
C GLU A 124 9.88 50.49 18.29
N ILE A 125 10.62 51.25 17.48
CA ILE A 125 11.87 51.88 17.89
C ILE A 125 11.50 53.14 18.67
N GLN A 126 11.63 53.11 20.00
CA GLN A 126 11.50 54.32 20.82
C GLN A 126 12.79 55.14 20.70
N SER A 127 12.71 56.30 20.05
CA SER A 127 13.75 57.32 20.06
C SER A 127 13.70 58.09 21.39
N GLN A 128 14.83 58.11 22.11
CA GLN A 128 15.08 59.08 23.20
C GLN A 128 15.63 60.38 22.61
#